data_AF-A0A415NG34-F1
#
_entry.id   AF-A0A415NG34-F1
#
_cell.length_a   1.000
_cell.length_b   1.000
_cell.length_c   1.000
_cell.angle_alpha   90.00
_cell.angle_beta   90.00
_cell.angle_gamma   90.00
#
_symmetry.space_group_name_H-M   'P 1'
#
loop_
_entity.id
_entity.type
_entity.pdbx_description
1 polymer ?
#
loop_
_entity_poly.entity_id
_entity_poly.type
_entity_poly.pdbx_seq_one_letter_code
_entity_poly.pdbx_strand_id
1 'polypeptide(L)'
;MSNYRYTLSDYNAIKEADIAINGITVLAGENGCGKSTLSRWLYYLINGFNRFDEFAYNDLLKQIQDCLRKPDRVRRDIVNRGDENINVTYSRLLETRVVYGDIESLFHASLDVLASFRKELVSYMNSGDKGNKNRILTYLAIPLDGGLTLDDYCDDLENIVTAAYINLLDDLRMHPVGRLQGYIYEYLIEEGIFDPPASIQLYEDQIPLLAERCFSMPYMLHRAIYIDTPMALAVEGSELNHWKELANMMLSSTGTNIPERNRLLLARIMRSINGKISVDKGWFKNDELHYHRTDGLDITLASTATGIKSFAYLQRLLENGYLNEESLLLIDEPEAHLHPQWIVEFARLLVLLHKQVGLKIIVASHNPDMVSAIQSIARKEGVLQNTCFYQAERASEDSMQYVYKNLGSDISEIFKSFNIAISRIQDYGSTGLSE
;
A
#
# COMPACT_ATOMS: atom_id res chain seq x y z
N MET A 1 5.97 -4.89 23.18
CA MET A 1 5.73 -4.25 21.87
C MET A 1 7.02 -3.58 21.48
N SER A 2 7.53 -3.83 20.28
CA SER A 2 8.69 -3.12 19.75
C SER A 2 8.37 -1.64 19.59
N ASN A 3 9.37 -0.81 19.87
CA ASN A 3 9.27 0.62 19.74
C ASN A 3 9.74 1.07 18.36
N TYR A 4 8.91 1.80 17.64
CA TYR A 4 9.26 2.32 16.33
C TYR A 4 9.46 3.83 16.39
N ARG A 5 10.41 4.31 15.61
CA ARG A 5 10.69 5.74 15.41
C ARG A 5 10.88 5.99 13.93
N TYR A 6 10.20 7.00 13.39
CA TYR A 6 10.21 7.35 11.99
C TYR A 6 10.71 8.78 11.83
N THR A 7 11.77 8.97 11.04
CA THR A 7 12.32 10.30 10.77
C THR A 7 12.24 10.63 9.30
N LEU A 8 11.86 11.87 8.99
CA LEU A 8 11.86 12.42 7.64
C LEU A 8 12.24 13.90 7.71
N SER A 9 13.17 14.33 6.86
CA SER A 9 13.66 15.72 6.85
C SER A 9 13.83 16.27 5.44
N ASP A 10 13.74 17.59 5.34
CA ASP A 10 13.94 18.38 4.11
C ASP A 10 13.16 17.86 2.90
N TYR A 11 11.85 17.66 3.09
CA TYR A 11 10.97 17.18 2.03
C TYR A 11 9.65 17.94 1.98
N ASN A 12 9.39 18.62 0.86
CA ASN A 12 8.21 19.47 0.66
C ASN A 12 8.02 20.45 1.83
N ALA A 13 6.86 20.39 2.50
CA ALA A 13 6.54 21.22 3.66
C ALA A 13 7.18 20.73 4.98
N ILE A 14 7.92 19.62 4.98
CA ILE A 14 8.51 19.04 6.20
C ILE A 14 9.98 19.42 6.25
N LYS A 15 10.37 20.20 7.25
CA LYS A 15 11.78 20.46 7.57
C LYS A 15 12.34 19.31 8.39
N GLU A 16 11.65 18.94 9.46
CA GLU A 16 12.09 17.90 10.38
C GLU A 16 10.87 17.24 11.02
N ALA A 17 10.80 15.92 10.93
CA ALA A 17 9.85 15.10 11.66
C ALA A 17 10.57 13.92 12.30
N ASP A 18 10.31 13.73 13.58
CA ASP A 18 10.81 12.60 14.37
C ASP A 18 9.65 12.02 15.19
N ILE A 19 9.04 10.98 14.65
CA ILE A 19 7.73 10.48 15.07
C ILE A 19 7.88 9.11 15.72
N ALA A 20 7.52 8.99 16.99
CA ALA A 20 7.39 7.70 17.69
C ALA A 20 6.10 6.97 17.27
N ILE A 21 6.15 5.64 17.12
CA ILE A 21 5.01 4.81 16.68
C ILE A 21 4.85 3.63 17.68
N ASN A 22 4.43 3.94 18.90
CA ASN A 22 4.41 2.99 20.04
C ASN A 22 3.00 2.76 20.63
N GLY A 23 1.97 3.04 19.84
CA GLY A 23 0.56 2.92 20.21
C GLY A 23 -0.29 3.83 19.34
N ILE A 24 -0.76 4.94 19.89
CA ILE A 24 -1.52 5.96 19.15
C ILE A 24 -0.67 7.22 19.00
N THR A 25 -0.55 7.72 17.79
CA THR A 25 0.19 8.94 17.50
C THR A 25 -0.70 9.90 16.76
N VAL A 26 -0.81 11.13 17.26
CA VAL A 26 -1.67 12.15 16.65
C VAL A 26 -0.78 13.27 16.10
N LEU A 27 -0.85 13.48 14.80
CA LEU A 27 -0.16 14.56 14.09
C LEU A 27 -1.14 15.73 13.92
N ALA A 28 -0.96 16.79 14.70
CA ALA A 28 -1.76 18.00 14.64
C ALA A 28 -1.04 19.13 13.89
N GLY A 29 -1.80 19.93 13.17
CA GLY A 29 -1.28 21.10 12.46
C GLY A 29 -2.22 21.63 11.39
N GLU A 30 -1.92 22.83 10.89
CA GLU A 30 -2.67 23.46 9.80
C GLU A 30 -2.63 22.63 8.50
N ASN A 31 -3.53 22.92 7.57
CA ASN A 31 -3.53 22.26 6.27
C ASN A 31 -2.26 22.65 5.49
N GLY A 32 -1.68 21.68 4.79
CA GLY A 32 -0.46 21.89 4.03
C GLY A 32 0.86 21.73 4.79
N CYS A 33 0.86 21.40 6.09
CA CYS A 33 2.11 21.17 6.85
C CYS A 33 2.75 19.78 6.62
N GLY A 34 2.27 19.00 5.65
CA GLY A 34 2.86 17.71 5.28
C GLY A 34 2.38 16.48 6.06
N LYS A 35 1.28 16.55 6.83
CA LYS A 35 0.77 15.39 7.60
C LYS A 35 0.52 14.15 6.72
N SER A 36 -0.24 14.33 5.63
CA SER A 36 -0.51 13.27 4.66
C SER A 36 0.75 12.77 3.97
N THR A 37 1.71 13.66 3.72
CA THR A 37 3.00 13.30 3.15
C THR A 37 3.79 12.40 4.09
N LEU A 38 3.80 12.68 5.41
CA LEU A 38 4.40 11.80 6.41
C LEU A 38 3.73 10.43 6.45
N SER A 39 2.38 10.41 6.49
CA SER A 39 1.59 9.17 6.51
C SER A 39 1.88 8.30 5.27
N ARG A 40 1.87 8.90 4.08
CA ARG A 40 2.13 8.19 2.81
C ARG A 40 3.53 7.59 2.75
N TRP A 41 4.57 8.37 3.05
CA TRP A 41 5.93 7.84 3.03
C TRP A 41 6.13 6.68 4.00
N LEU A 42 5.56 6.78 5.19
CA LEU A 42 5.62 5.70 6.17
C LEU A 42 4.85 4.46 5.69
N TYR A 43 3.69 4.63 5.05
CA TYR A 43 2.94 3.54 4.41
C TYR A 43 3.77 2.78 3.38
N TYR A 44 4.36 3.49 2.41
CA TYR A 44 5.18 2.85 1.37
C TYR A 44 6.45 2.24 1.92
N LEU A 45 7.06 2.86 2.93
CA LEU A 45 8.28 2.34 3.52
C LEU A 45 8.02 1.01 4.22
N ILE A 46 6.99 0.93 5.07
CA ILE A 46 6.63 -0.30 5.80
C ILE A 46 6.20 -1.40 4.84
N ASN A 47 5.29 -1.08 3.91
CA ASN A 47 4.83 -2.09 2.94
C ASN A 47 5.94 -2.46 1.97
N GLY A 48 6.87 -1.54 1.67
CA GLY A 48 8.03 -1.78 0.84
C GLY A 48 8.99 -2.79 1.44
N PHE A 49 9.28 -2.67 2.74
CA PHE A 49 10.04 -3.70 3.46
C PHE A 49 9.34 -5.06 3.34
N ASN A 50 8.09 -5.13 3.78
CA ASN A 50 7.37 -6.40 3.91
C ASN A 50 6.99 -7.07 2.59
N ARG A 51 7.02 -6.34 1.47
CA ARG A 51 6.69 -6.84 0.13
C ARG A 51 7.89 -6.86 -0.81
N PHE A 52 9.10 -6.68 -0.30
CA PHE A 52 10.31 -6.67 -1.13
C PHE A 52 10.44 -7.94 -1.97
N ASP A 53 10.21 -9.11 -1.37
CA ASP A 53 10.29 -10.40 -2.05
C ASP A 53 9.23 -10.52 -3.16
N GLU A 54 8.02 -9.99 -2.92
CA GLU A 54 6.96 -9.91 -3.92
C GLU A 54 7.39 -9.01 -5.09
N PHE A 55 7.97 -7.85 -4.81
CA PHE A 55 8.46 -6.94 -5.84
C PHE A 55 9.60 -7.56 -6.67
N ALA A 56 10.54 -8.23 -6.02
CA ALA A 56 11.62 -8.95 -6.69
C ALA A 56 11.06 -10.05 -7.60
N TYR A 57 10.14 -10.87 -7.10
CA TYR A 57 9.46 -11.91 -7.89
C TYR A 57 8.74 -11.32 -9.11
N ASN A 58 8.02 -10.21 -8.93
CA ASN A 58 7.27 -9.56 -10.00
C ASN A 58 8.19 -8.98 -11.08
N ASP A 59 9.35 -8.43 -10.69
CA ASP A 59 10.39 -7.97 -11.62
C ASP A 59 10.96 -9.14 -12.44
N LEU A 60 11.27 -10.27 -11.80
CA LEU A 60 11.69 -11.48 -12.51
C LEU A 60 10.62 -11.98 -13.49
N LEU A 61 9.36 -12.08 -13.04
CA LEU A 61 8.25 -12.51 -13.88
C LEU A 61 8.10 -11.61 -15.11
N LYS A 62 8.20 -10.30 -14.94
CA LYS A 62 8.14 -9.31 -16.02
C LYS A 62 9.30 -9.49 -17.00
N GLN A 63 10.53 -9.67 -16.53
CA GLN A 63 11.70 -9.91 -17.36
C GLN A 63 11.56 -11.23 -18.17
N ILE A 64 11.07 -12.29 -17.54
CA ILE A 64 10.78 -13.57 -18.22
C ILE A 64 9.70 -13.37 -19.28
N GLN A 65 8.59 -12.70 -18.95
CA GLN A 65 7.50 -12.44 -19.89
C GLN A 65 7.99 -11.63 -21.10
N ASP A 66 8.78 -10.58 -20.86
CA ASP A 66 9.39 -9.77 -21.91
C ASP A 66 10.32 -10.60 -22.81
N CYS A 67 11.14 -11.47 -22.22
CA CYS A 67 12.01 -12.42 -22.92
C CYS A 67 11.21 -13.41 -23.80
N LEU A 68 10.06 -13.87 -23.31
CA LEU A 68 9.22 -14.85 -24.00
C LEU A 68 8.33 -14.25 -25.10
N ARG A 69 8.14 -12.92 -25.18
CA ARG A 69 7.26 -12.28 -26.19
C ARG A 69 7.57 -12.65 -27.63
N LYS A 70 8.85 -12.63 -28.03
CA LYS A 70 9.25 -12.97 -29.41
C LYS A 70 9.12 -14.47 -29.68
N PRO A 71 9.67 -15.37 -28.83
CA PRO A 71 9.44 -16.81 -28.94
C PRO A 71 7.97 -17.18 -29.07
N ASP A 72 7.09 -16.58 -28.26
CA ASP A 72 5.66 -16.85 -28.26
C ASP A 72 5.03 -16.58 -29.62
N ARG A 73 5.35 -15.42 -30.21
CA ARG A 73 4.79 -15.02 -31.49
C ARG A 73 5.24 -15.93 -32.61
N VAL A 74 6.51 -16.35 -32.59
CA VAL A 74 7.04 -17.32 -33.56
C VAL A 74 6.40 -18.68 -33.38
N ARG A 75 6.29 -19.16 -32.14
CA ARG A 75 5.62 -20.43 -31.81
C ARG A 75 4.18 -20.44 -32.31
N ARG A 76 3.40 -19.39 -32.05
CA ARG A 76 2.02 -19.27 -32.56
C ARG A 76 1.96 -19.26 -34.09
N ASP A 77 2.92 -18.66 -34.79
CA ASP A 77 2.98 -18.70 -36.25
C ASP A 77 3.36 -20.10 -36.79
N ILE A 78 4.27 -20.80 -36.12
CA ILE A 78 4.65 -22.19 -36.45
C ILE A 78 3.45 -23.12 -36.23
N VAL A 79 2.78 -23.01 -35.08
CA VAL A 79 1.61 -23.83 -34.70
C VAL A 79 0.42 -23.52 -35.60
N ASN A 80 0.11 -22.28 -35.93
CA ASN A 80 -1.00 -21.99 -36.87
C ASN A 80 -0.76 -22.55 -38.28
N ARG A 81 0.44 -23.04 -38.59
CA ARG A 81 0.84 -23.65 -39.86
C ARG A 81 1.02 -25.17 -39.76
N GLY A 82 0.79 -25.79 -38.60
CA GLY A 82 0.88 -27.24 -38.36
C GLY A 82 -0.17 -27.73 -37.34
N ASP A 83 -0.64 -28.97 -37.45
CA ASP A 83 -1.85 -29.44 -36.76
C ASP A 83 -1.60 -29.96 -35.32
N GLU A 84 -0.92 -29.20 -34.45
CA GLU A 84 -0.63 -29.65 -33.07
C GLU A 84 -0.93 -28.62 -31.95
N ASN A 85 -1.28 -29.18 -30.78
CA ASN A 85 -1.80 -28.52 -29.57
C ASN A 85 -0.90 -27.41 -29.01
N ILE A 86 -1.56 -26.34 -28.54
CA ILE A 86 -0.96 -25.23 -27.77
C ILE A 86 -0.38 -25.77 -26.45
N ASN A 87 0.87 -25.45 -26.13
CA ASN A 87 1.50 -25.83 -24.86
C ASN A 87 0.92 -24.99 -23.70
N VAL A 88 0.19 -25.67 -22.83
CA VAL A 88 -0.55 -25.08 -21.71
C VAL A 88 0.36 -24.35 -20.72
N THR A 89 1.60 -24.81 -20.50
CA THR A 89 2.55 -24.17 -19.59
C THR A 89 3.00 -22.80 -20.11
N TYR A 90 3.14 -22.68 -21.43
CA TYR A 90 3.53 -21.46 -22.10
C TYR A 90 2.46 -20.36 -21.96
N SER A 91 1.20 -20.71 -22.24
CA SER A 91 0.06 -19.82 -22.05
C SER A 91 -0.08 -19.40 -20.60
N ARG A 92 0.14 -20.32 -19.65
CA ARG A 92 0.13 -19.99 -18.22
C ARG A 92 1.13 -18.88 -17.88
N LEU A 93 2.43 -19.01 -18.23
CA LEU A 93 3.43 -17.98 -17.86
C LEU A 93 3.13 -16.59 -18.44
N LEU A 94 2.52 -16.53 -19.63
CA LEU A 94 2.10 -15.28 -20.25
C LEU A 94 0.77 -14.72 -19.70
N GLU A 95 -0.14 -15.59 -19.26
CA GLU A 95 -1.44 -15.22 -18.70
C GLU A 95 -1.44 -15.11 -17.18
N THR A 96 -0.35 -15.51 -16.51
CA THR A 96 -0.26 -15.54 -15.03
C THR A 96 -0.45 -14.13 -14.53
N ARG A 97 -1.63 -13.87 -13.96
CA ARG A 97 -1.84 -12.69 -13.12
C ARG A 97 -0.80 -12.75 -12.01
N VAL A 98 -0.12 -11.64 -11.79
CA VAL A 98 0.96 -11.48 -10.81
C VAL A 98 0.48 -11.99 -9.44
N VAL A 99 0.91 -13.19 -9.07
CA VAL A 99 0.70 -13.79 -7.74
C VAL A 99 2.06 -14.28 -7.31
N TYR A 100 2.50 -13.81 -6.14
CA TYR A 100 3.75 -14.27 -5.53
C TYR A 100 3.77 -15.79 -5.46
N GLY A 101 4.79 -16.39 -6.08
CA GLY A 101 4.90 -17.82 -6.29
C GLY A 101 6.30 -18.32 -5.96
N ASP A 102 6.50 -19.62 -6.13
CA ASP A 102 7.80 -20.24 -5.92
C ASP A 102 8.80 -19.81 -7.01
N ILE A 103 9.86 -19.12 -6.59
CA ILE A 103 10.87 -18.51 -7.47
C ILE A 103 11.61 -19.60 -8.26
N GLU A 104 11.96 -20.71 -7.60
CA GLU A 104 12.65 -21.83 -8.23
C GLU A 104 11.76 -22.49 -9.30
N SER A 105 10.49 -22.77 -8.97
CA SER A 105 9.53 -23.30 -9.93
C SER A 105 9.33 -22.38 -11.13
N LEU A 106 9.23 -21.06 -10.92
CA LEU A 106 9.12 -20.08 -12.01
C LEU A 106 10.33 -20.14 -12.94
N PHE A 107 11.53 -20.16 -12.35
CA PHE A 107 12.78 -20.25 -13.10
C PHE A 107 12.85 -21.55 -13.92
N HIS A 108 12.62 -22.71 -13.31
CA HIS A 108 12.65 -23.98 -14.03
C HIS A 108 11.58 -24.06 -15.13
N ALA A 109 10.35 -23.62 -14.85
CA ALA A 109 9.28 -23.58 -15.86
C ALA A 109 9.65 -22.69 -17.06
N SER A 110 10.36 -21.57 -16.83
CA SER A 110 10.80 -20.68 -17.89
C SER A 110 11.88 -21.32 -18.79
N LEU A 111 12.82 -22.06 -18.21
CA LEU A 111 13.83 -22.81 -18.97
C LEU A 111 13.21 -23.96 -19.78
N ASP A 112 12.26 -24.70 -19.20
CA ASP A 112 11.54 -25.76 -19.91
C ASP A 112 10.79 -25.22 -21.13
N VAL A 113 10.20 -24.03 -20.99
CA VAL A 113 9.52 -23.31 -22.06
C VAL A 113 10.49 -22.92 -23.18
N LEU A 114 11.68 -22.39 -22.84
CA LEU A 114 12.71 -22.04 -23.82
C LEU A 114 13.26 -23.29 -24.54
N ALA A 115 13.51 -24.37 -23.81
CA ALA A 115 13.96 -25.63 -24.37
C ALA A 115 12.92 -26.26 -25.33
N SER A 116 11.64 -26.20 -24.98
CA SER A 116 10.52 -26.60 -25.87
C SER A 116 10.49 -25.75 -27.13
N PHE A 117 10.60 -24.43 -26.99
CA PHE A 117 10.64 -23.52 -28.13
C PHE A 117 11.83 -23.80 -29.05
N ARG A 118 13.04 -24.04 -28.50
CA ARG A 118 14.23 -24.40 -29.28
C ARG A 118 13.98 -25.63 -30.14
N LYS A 119 13.41 -26.70 -29.56
CA LYS A 119 13.09 -27.94 -30.30
C LYS A 119 12.10 -27.69 -31.45
N GLU A 120 11.04 -26.93 -31.19
CA GLU A 120 10.03 -26.60 -32.19
C GLU A 120 10.59 -25.75 -33.32
N LEU A 121 11.39 -24.74 -32.95
CA LEU A 121 12.03 -23.85 -33.89
C LEU A 121 13.01 -24.62 -34.79
N VAL A 122 13.89 -25.47 -34.22
CA VAL A 122 14.81 -26.32 -34.99
C VAL A 122 14.06 -27.27 -35.92
N SER A 123 13.01 -27.92 -35.42
CA SER A 123 12.15 -28.81 -36.23
C SER A 123 11.55 -28.08 -37.44
N TYR A 124 11.03 -26.87 -37.21
CA TYR A 124 10.48 -26.02 -38.28
C TYR A 124 11.55 -25.54 -39.26
N MET A 125 12.73 -25.17 -38.78
CA MET A 125 13.84 -24.75 -39.64
C MET A 125 14.36 -25.88 -40.53
N ASN A 126 14.20 -27.14 -40.13
CA ASN A 126 14.52 -28.29 -40.96
C ASN A 126 13.43 -28.60 -41.99
N SER A 127 12.15 -28.56 -41.60
CA SER A 127 11.03 -29.08 -42.40
C SER A 127 10.13 -28.04 -43.10
N GLY A 128 10.16 -26.78 -42.67
CA GLY A 128 9.23 -25.73 -43.12
C GLY A 128 9.52 -25.10 -44.48
N ASP A 129 8.64 -24.19 -44.91
CA ASP A 129 8.79 -23.43 -46.16
C ASP A 129 9.88 -22.34 -46.06
N LYS A 130 10.64 -22.16 -47.15
CA LYS A 130 11.78 -21.23 -47.23
C LYS A 130 11.37 -19.77 -46.99
N GLY A 131 10.21 -19.35 -47.47
CA GLY A 131 9.72 -17.98 -47.29
C GLY A 131 9.43 -17.68 -45.83
N ASN A 132 8.81 -18.62 -45.10
CA ASN A 132 8.51 -18.40 -43.68
C ASN A 132 9.77 -18.51 -42.79
N LYS A 133 10.71 -19.41 -43.12
CA LYS A 133 12.01 -19.50 -42.43
C LYS A 133 12.72 -18.13 -42.42
N ASN A 134 12.84 -17.49 -43.58
CA ASN A 134 13.45 -16.16 -43.67
C ASN A 134 12.69 -15.11 -42.86
N ARG A 135 11.35 -15.17 -42.85
CA ARG A 135 10.53 -14.25 -42.05
C ARG A 135 10.77 -14.40 -40.55
N ILE A 136 10.88 -15.64 -40.06
CA ILE A 136 11.18 -15.93 -38.64
C ILE A 136 12.57 -15.42 -38.28
N LEU A 137 13.60 -15.76 -39.06
CA LEU A 137 14.98 -15.31 -38.80
C LEU A 137 15.06 -13.78 -38.75
N THR A 138 14.45 -13.08 -39.70
CA THR A 138 14.38 -11.60 -39.69
C THR A 138 13.66 -11.07 -38.46
N TYR A 139 12.54 -11.67 -38.05
CA TYR A 139 11.78 -11.23 -36.86
C TYR A 139 12.56 -11.43 -35.56
N LEU A 140 13.30 -12.54 -35.45
CA LEU A 140 14.18 -12.82 -34.33
C LEU A 140 15.51 -12.04 -34.39
N ALA A 141 15.74 -11.29 -35.47
CA ALA A 141 16.98 -10.57 -35.76
C ALA A 141 18.21 -11.48 -35.88
N ILE A 142 18.02 -12.71 -36.39
CA ILE A 142 19.09 -13.67 -36.67
C ILE A 142 19.59 -13.43 -38.11
N PRO A 143 20.87 -13.05 -38.32
CA PRO A 143 21.41 -12.74 -39.64
C PRO A 143 21.45 -13.96 -40.56
N LEU A 144 21.11 -13.76 -41.84
CA LEU A 144 21.12 -14.82 -42.86
C LEU A 144 22.54 -15.14 -43.38
N ASP A 145 23.53 -14.32 -43.05
CA ASP A 145 24.92 -14.40 -43.50
C ASP A 145 25.84 -15.16 -42.52
N GLY A 146 25.29 -15.69 -41.42
CA GLY A 146 25.98 -16.62 -40.51
C GLY A 146 26.70 -15.98 -39.32
N GLY A 147 26.45 -14.71 -39.02
CA GLY A 147 27.06 -14.02 -37.86
C GLY A 147 26.51 -14.40 -36.48
N LEU A 148 25.26 -14.87 -36.40
CA LEU A 148 24.62 -15.37 -35.18
C LEU A 148 23.79 -16.60 -35.56
N THR A 149 23.98 -17.71 -34.85
CA THR A 149 23.23 -18.94 -35.12
C THR A 149 21.92 -18.98 -34.33
N LEU A 150 21.06 -19.92 -34.71
CA LEU A 150 19.82 -20.17 -34.00
C LEU A 150 20.06 -20.69 -32.57
N ASP A 151 21.11 -21.49 -32.41
CA ASP A 151 21.53 -21.99 -31.09
C ASP A 151 22.03 -20.82 -30.23
N ASP A 152 22.84 -19.91 -30.79
CA ASP A 152 23.30 -18.71 -30.07
C ASP A 152 22.11 -17.85 -29.60
N TYR A 153 21.10 -17.64 -30.47
CA TYR A 153 19.89 -16.91 -30.08
C TYR A 153 19.14 -17.57 -28.92
N CYS A 154 19.00 -18.90 -28.93
CA CYS A 154 18.33 -19.62 -27.85
C CYS A 154 19.14 -19.59 -26.56
N ASP A 155 20.46 -19.78 -26.66
CA ASP A 155 21.38 -19.71 -25.52
C ASP A 155 21.37 -18.30 -24.90
N ASP A 156 21.28 -17.23 -25.71
CA ASP A 156 21.14 -15.85 -25.23
C ASP A 156 19.84 -15.65 -24.41
N LEU A 157 18.72 -16.23 -24.83
CA LEU A 157 17.46 -16.17 -24.05
C LEU A 157 17.59 -16.89 -22.71
N GLU A 158 18.19 -18.09 -22.70
CA GLU A 158 18.45 -18.85 -21.48
C GLU A 158 19.39 -18.09 -20.53
N ASN A 159 20.41 -17.42 -21.08
CA ASN A 159 21.33 -16.58 -20.32
C ASN A 159 20.63 -15.35 -19.72
N ILE A 160 19.74 -14.69 -20.46
CA ILE A 160 18.95 -13.55 -19.94
C ILE A 160 18.11 -13.98 -18.73
N VAL A 161 17.37 -15.08 -18.86
CA VAL A 161 16.52 -15.61 -17.78
C VAL A 161 17.37 -16.04 -16.57
N THR A 162 18.49 -16.71 -16.81
CA THR A 162 19.41 -17.14 -15.76
C THR A 162 20.04 -15.97 -15.03
N ALA A 163 20.48 -14.94 -15.75
CA ALA A 163 21.01 -13.72 -15.16
C ALA A 163 19.96 -12.98 -14.32
N ALA A 164 18.72 -12.88 -14.81
CA ALA A 164 17.62 -12.28 -14.06
C ALA A 164 17.34 -13.03 -12.75
N TYR A 165 17.33 -14.38 -12.79
CA TYR A 165 17.17 -15.21 -11.60
C TYR A 165 18.31 -15.03 -10.59
N ILE A 166 19.57 -15.05 -11.05
CA ILE A 166 20.75 -14.83 -10.18
C ILE A 166 20.70 -13.44 -9.52
N ASN A 167 20.39 -12.40 -10.30
CA ASN A 167 20.25 -11.04 -9.78
C ASN A 167 19.17 -10.95 -8.70
N LEU A 168 18.03 -11.62 -8.90
CA LEU A 168 16.97 -11.70 -7.90
C LEU A 168 17.46 -12.40 -6.62
N LEU A 169 18.19 -13.52 -6.73
CA LEU A 169 18.71 -14.21 -5.54
C LEU A 169 19.70 -13.33 -4.76
N ASP A 170 20.53 -12.56 -5.46
CA ASP A 170 21.42 -11.60 -4.85
C ASP A 170 20.64 -10.46 -4.17
N ASP A 171 19.57 -9.95 -4.78
CA ASP A 171 18.69 -8.94 -4.18
C ASP A 171 18.06 -9.45 -2.89
N LEU A 172 17.48 -10.66 -2.89
CA LEU A 172 16.87 -11.29 -1.71
C LEU A 172 17.89 -11.58 -0.61
N ARG A 173 19.15 -11.89 -0.96
CA ARG A 173 20.19 -12.12 0.04
C ARG A 173 20.68 -10.81 0.64
N MET A 174 20.90 -9.81 -0.20
CA MET A 174 21.61 -8.58 0.16
C MET A 174 20.69 -7.47 0.67
N HIS A 175 19.39 -7.54 0.38
CA HIS A 175 18.40 -6.50 0.70
C HIS A 175 18.87 -5.09 0.36
N PRO A 176 19.25 -4.81 -0.90
CA PRO A 176 19.84 -3.52 -1.25
C PRO A 176 18.84 -2.38 -1.16
N VAL A 177 19.20 -1.29 -0.46
CA VAL A 177 18.34 -0.11 -0.29
C VAL A 177 17.93 0.50 -1.63
N GLY A 178 18.84 0.53 -2.61
CA GLY A 178 18.55 1.08 -3.93
C GLY A 178 17.44 0.34 -4.67
N ARG A 179 17.31 -0.98 -4.51
CA ARG A 179 16.22 -1.76 -5.12
C ARG A 179 14.91 -1.54 -4.40
N LEU A 180 14.93 -1.51 -3.06
CA LEU A 180 13.76 -1.14 -2.26
C LEU A 180 13.23 0.25 -2.66
N GLN A 181 14.12 1.23 -2.77
CA GLN A 181 13.77 2.58 -3.22
C GLN A 181 13.20 2.57 -4.63
N GLY A 182 13.78 1.81 -5.55
CA GLY A 182 13.26 1.65 -6.91
C GLY A 182 11.82 1.12 -6.92
N TYR A 183 11.54 0.08 -6.14
CA TYR A 183 10.19 -0.48 -6.04
C TYR A 183 9.20 0.50 -5.40
N ILE A 184 9.57 1.14 -4.29
CA ILE A 184 8.72 2.18 -3.68
C ILE A 184 8.44 3.32 -4.67
N TYR A 185 9.45 3.71 -5.45
CA TYR A 185 9.35 4.78 -6.43
C TYR A 185 8.39 4.45 -7.58
N GLU A 186 8.38 3.21 -8.08
CA GLU A 186 7.42 2.77 -9.10
C GLU A 186 5.96 2.93 -8.61
N TYR A 187 5.68 2.56 -7.35
CA TYR A 187 4.36 2.77 -6.73
C TYR A 187 4.00 4.25 -6.56
N LEU A 188 4.99 5.10 -6.29
CA LEU A 188 4.80 6.52 -6.01
C LEU A 188 4.57 7.36 -7.28
N ILE A 189 5.23 7.03 -8.39
CA ILE A 189 5.02 7.72 -9.68
C ILE A 189 3.56 7.59 -10.12
N GLU A 190 2.96 6.41 -9.96
CA GLU A 190 1.55 6.18 -10.30
C GLU A 190 0.60 7.08 -9.49
N GLU A 191 1.08 7.66 -8.38
CA GLU A 191 0.34 8.60 -7.55
C GLU A 191 0.87 10.05 -7.63
N GLY A 192 1.68 10.36 -8.66
CA GLY A 192 2.19 11.70 -8.93
C GLY A 192 3.27 12.20 -7.96
N ILE A 193 3.95 11.30 -7.24
CA ILE A 193 5.13 11.65 -6.44
C ILE A 193 6.39 11.31 -7.24
N PHE A 194 7.18 12.33 -7.58
CA PHE A 194 8.33 12.20 -8.49
C PHE A 194 9.70 12.25 -7.81
N ASP A 195 9.79 12.77 -6.58
CA ASP A 195 11.07 12.91 -5.89
C ASP A 195 11.02 12.22 -4.52
N PRO A 196 11.99 11.33 -4.19
CA PRO A 196 12.14 10.78 -2.86
C PRO A 196 12.69 11.83 -1.87
N PRO A 197 12.43 11.68 -0.55
CA PRO A 197 12.97 12.57 0.46
C PRO A 197 14.49 12.49 0.53
N ALA A 198 15.12 13.62 0.86
CA ALA A 198 16.56 13.72 1.05
C ALA A 198 17.05 12.81 2.20
N SER A 199 16.23 12.63 3.23
CA SER A 199 16.51 11.77 4.37
C SER A 199 15.22 11.17 4.92
N ILE A 200 15.20 9.85 5.01
CA ILE A 200 14.13 9.04 5.58
C ILE A 200 14.73 7.87 6.34
N GLN A 201 14.19 7.55 7.50
CA GLN A 201 14.64 6.42 8.30
C GLN A 201 13.49 5.86 9.14
N LEU A 202 13.47 4.53 9.29
CA LEU A 202 12.62 3.83 10.24
C LEU A 202 13.51 3.05 11.20
N TYR A 203 13.25 3.16 12.49
CA TYR A 203 13.95 2.42 13.52
C TYR A 203 13.00 1.42 14.18
N GLU A 204 13.49 0.23 14.49
CA GLU A 204 12.84 -0.75 15.37
C GLU A 204 13.74 -0.98 16.58
N ASP A 205 13.25 -0.68 17.78
CA ASP A 205 14.00 -0.80 19.04
C ASP A 205 15.39 -0.14 19.00
N GLN A 206 15.44 1.07 18.44
CA GLN A 206 16.65 1.89 18.19
C GLN A 206 17.58 1.39 17.08
N ILE A 207 17.25 0.29 16.41
CA ILE A 207 18.01 -0.23 15.28
C ILE A 207 17.51 0.43 13.99
N PRO A 208 18.36 1.13 13.21
CA PRO A 208 17.96 1.67 11.91
C PRO A 208 17.68 0.55 10.92
N LEU A 209 16.54 0.63 10.23
CA LEU A 209 16.14 -0.36 9.23
C LEU A 209 16.70 -0.03 7.84
N LEU A 210 17.05 1.22 7.55
CA LEU A 210 17.79 1.61 6.34
C LEU A 210 19.25 1.90 6.69
N ALA A 211 20.17 1.00 6.36
CA ALA A 211 21.61 1.28 6.44
C ALA A 211 22.11 1.89 5.12
N GLU A 212 23.42 2.20 5.01
CA GLU A 212 23.97 2.84 3.80
C GLU A 212 23.79 2.02 2.51
N ARG A 213 23.75 0.68 2.61
CA ARG A 213 23.70 -0.21 1.44
C ARG A 213 22.59 -1.24 1.48
N CYS A 214 22.25 -1.74 2.67
CA CYS A 214 21.23 -2.74 2.87
C CYS A 214 20.16 -2.26 3.85
N PHE A 215 19.00 -2.89 3.81
CA PHE A 215 17.94 -2.66 4.78
C PHE A 215 17.67 -3.92 5.61
N SER A 216 17.00 -3.74 6.74
CA SER A 216 16.52 -4.81 7.62
C SER A 216 15.00 -4.86 7.60
N MET A 217 14.45 -6.07 7.64
CA MET A 217 13.01 -6.27 7.74
C MET A 217 12.52 -5.95 9.15
N PRO A 218 11.39 -5.23 9.31
CA PRO A 218 10.75 -5.06 10.60
C PRO A 218 10.21 -6.42 11.10
N TYR A 219 10.45 -6.76 12.36
CA TYR A 219 10.01 -8.05 12.90
C TYR A 219 8.57 -8.06 13.38
N MET A 220 8.08 -6.95 13.96
CA MET A 220 6.76 -6.88 14.61
C MET A 220 5.77 -5.94 13.88
N LEU A 221 6.13 -5.47 12.69
CA LEU A 221 5.29 -4.57 11.89
C LEU A 221 5.27 -5.03 10.44
N HIS A 222 4.29 -5.85 10.10
CA HIS A 222 4.20 -6.55 8.82
C HIS A 222 3.37 -5.80 7.78
N ARG A 223 2.59 -4.80 8.19
CA ARG A 223 1.69 -4.07 7.28
C ARG A 223 1.40 -2.67 7.76
N ALA A 224 1.32 -1.75 6.81
CA ALA A 224 0.68 -0.45 6.96
C ALA A 224 -0.61 -0.38 6.13
N ILE A 225 -1.63 0.25 6.68
CA ILE A 225 -2.92 0.53 6.02
C ILE A 225 -3.12 2.04 6.06
N TYR A 226 -3.27 2.66 4.90
CA TYR A 226 -3.42 4.11 4.79
C TYR A 226 -4.81 4.49 4.26
N ILE A 227 -5.43 5.46 4.94
CA ILE A 227 -6.77 5.95 4.63
C ILE A 227 -6.72 7.47 4.65
N ASP A 228 -6.66 8.08 3.46
CA ASP A 228 -6.64 9.52 3.25
C ASP A 228 -8.04 10.13 3.15
N THR A 229 -9.00 9.36 2.65
CA THR A 229 -10.40 9.75 2.58
C THR A 229 -11.33 8.54 2.65
N PRO A 230 -12.46 8.64 3.37
CA PRO A 230 -13.50 7.62 3.33
C PRO A 230 -14.12 7.45 1.92
N MET A 231 -13.89 8.41 1.00
CA MET A 231 -14.33 8.32 -0.39
C MET A 231 -13.56 7.28 -1.22
N ALA A 232 -12.41 6.79 -0.76
CA ALA A 232 -11.67 5.70 -1.39
C ALA A 232 -12.55 4.48 -1.68
N LEU A 233 -13.61 4.29 -0.88
CA LEU A 233 -14.56 3.18 -0.95
C LEU A 233 -15.71 3.38 -1.96
N ALA A 234 -15.77 4.53 -2.62
CA ALA A 234 -16.86 4.90 -3.53
C ALA A 234 -16.44 4.90 -5.01
N VAL A 235 -15.14 4.80 -5.28
CA VAL A 235 -14.59 4.94 -6.64
C VAL A 235 -14.32 3.55 -7.19
N GLU A 236 -15.30 2.98 -7.90
CA GLU A 236 -15.05 1.86 -8.79
C GLU A 236 -14.04 2.31 -9.86
N GLY A 237 -12.89 1.62 -9.94
CA GLY A 237 -11.84 1.95 -10.92
C GLY A 237 -10.85 3.02 -10.49
N SER A 238 -10.62 3.25 -9.19
CA SER A 238 -9.58 4.17 -8.73
C SER A 238 -8.21 3.83 -9.31
N GLU A 239 -7.45 4.83 -9.79
CA GLU A 239 -6.09 4.59 -10.29
C GLU A 239 -5.06 4.37 -9.16
N LEU A 240 -5.29 4.95 -7.98
CA LEU A 240 -4.37 4.90 -6.84
C LEU A 240 -4.24 3.48 -6.26
N ASN A 241 -3.00 3.04 -6.02
CA ASN A 241 -2.71 1.67 -5.59
C ASN A 241 -3.17 1.38 -4.16
N HIS A 242 -2.97 2.31 -3.23
CA HIS A 242 -3.38 2.12 -1.85
C HIS A 242 -4.92 2.01 -1.70
N TRP A 243 -5.71 2.66 -2.56
CA TRP A 243 -7.17 2.50 -2.59
C TRP A 243 -7.61 1.13 -3.10
N LYS A 244 -6.96 0.61 -4.16
CA LYS A 244 -7.20 -0.76 -4.64
C LYS A 244 -6.87 -1.77 -3.56
N GLU A 245 -5.76 -1.59 -2.85
CA GLU A 245 -5.36 -2.45 -1.74
C GLU A 245 -6.38 -2.41 -0.60
N LEU A 246 -6.81 -1.22 -0.16
CA LEU A 246 -7.84 -1.06 0.86
C LEU A 246 -9.16 -1.75 0.46
N ALA A 247 -9.62 -1.54 -0.78
CA ALA A 247 -10.85 -2.16 -1.30
C ALA A 247 -10.73 -3.69 -1.31
N ASN A 248 -9.61 -4.23 -1.78
CA ASN A 248 -9.34 -5.67 -1.77
C ASN A 248 -9.32 -6.25 -0.34
N MET A 249 -8.69 -5.55 0.60
CA MET A 249 -8.69 -5.95 2.01
C MET A 249 -10.11 -5.98 2.58
N MET A 250 -10.95 -5.01 2.24
CA MET A 250 -12.35 -4.96 2.70
C MET A 250 -13.26 -5.99 2.03
N LEU A 251 -13.04 -6.30 0.74
CA LEU A 251 -13.80 -7.29 -0.02
C LEU A 251 -13.41 -8.73 0.31
N SER A 252 -12.17 -8.96 0.76
CA SER A 252 -11.72 -10.29 1.11
C SER A 252 -12.63 -10.93 2.16
N SER A 253 -12.97 -12.21 1.96
CA SER A 253 -13.70 -13.03 2.92
C SER A 253 -12.71 -14.05 3.51
N THR A 254 -11.69 -13.55 4.21
CA THR A 254 -10.81 -14.44 4.95
C THR A 254 -11.67 -15.13 6.00
N GLY A 255 -11.88 -16.45 5.85
CA GLY A 255 -12.65 -17.30 6.77
C GLY A 255 -11.98 -17.46 8.15
N THR A 256 -11.29 -16.43 8.62
CA THR A 256 -10.54 -16.40 9.86
C THR A 256 -11.49 -16.38 11.05
N ASN A 257 -11.21 -17.26 12.01
CA ASN A 257 -11.92 -17.30 13.27
C ASN A 257 -11.63 -15.98 14.03
N ILE A 258 -12.57 -15.05 14.01
CA ILE A 258 -12.41 -13.72 14.61
C ILE A 258 -12.11 -13.91 16.11
N PRO A 259 -10.99 -13.38 16.63
CA PRO A 259 -10.66 -13.47 18.06
C PRO A 259 -11.83 -12.94 18.90
N GLU A 260 -12.13 -13.57 20.02
CA GLU A 260 -13.27 -13.19 20.87
C GLU A 260 -13.20 -11.71 21.30
N ARG A 261 -11.99 -11.23 21.60
CA ARG A 261 -11.71 -9.80 21.89
C ARG A 261 -12.17 -8.85 20.76
N ASN A 262 -12.05 -9.26 19.50
CA ASN A 262 -12.46 -8.46 18.35
C ASN A 262 -13.98 -8.45 18.16
N ARG A 263 -14.70 -9.48 18.61
CA ARG A 263 -16.16 -9.57 18.48
C ARG A 263 -16.88 -8.45 19.23
N LEU A 264 -16.39 -8.08 20.43
CA LEU A 264 -16.96 -6.99 21.20
C LEU A 264 -16.77 -5.63 20.51
N LEU A 265 -15.60 -5.41 19.91
CA LEU A 265 -15.31 -4.21 19.12
C LEU A 265 -16.19 -4.13 17.87
N LEU A 266 -16.30 -5.23 17.11
CA LEU A 266 -17.17 -5.31 15.95
C LEU A 266 -18.63 -5.01 16.32
N ALA A 267 -19.14 -5.59 17.41
CA ALA A 267 -20.48 -5.31 17.89
C ALA A 267 -20.67 -3.83 18.29
N ARG A 268 -19.63 -3.16 18.78
CA ARG A 268 -19.67 -1.71 19.05
C ARG A 268 -19.70 -0.91 17.76
N ILE A 269 -18.84 -1.21 16.79
CA ILE A 269 -18.83 -0.56 15.46
C ILE A 269 -20.19 -0.69 14.79
N MET A 270 -20.76 -1.91 14.75
CA MET A 270 -22.08 -2.18 14.17
C MET A 270 -23.19 -1.39 14.86
N ARG A 271 -23.11 -1.23 16.19
CA ARG A 271 -24.06 -0.40 16.95
C ARG A 271 -23.93 1.09 16.60
N SER A 272 -22.71 1.59 16.42
CA SER A 272 -22.46 3.01 16.07
C SER A 272 -23.07 3.41 14.74
N ILE A 273 -23.11 2.48 13.77
CA ILE A 273 -23.77 2.68 12.47
C ILE A 273 -25.18 2.08 12.39
N ASN A 274 -25.71 1.51 13.48
CA ASN A 274 -27.01 0.83 13.52
C ASN A 274 -27.20 -0.19 12.36
N GLY A 275 -26.16 -0.96 12.04
CA GLY A 275 -26.15 -1.88 10.91
C GLY A 275 -24.85 -2.67 10.78
N LYS A 276 -24.72 -3.42 9.69
CA LYS A 276 -23.53 -4.23 9.37
C LYS A 276 -23.07 -3.95 7.95
N ILE A 277 -21.76 -3.93 7.74
CA ILE A 277 -21.16 -4.05 6.41
C ILE A 277 -20.85 -5.52 6.09
N SER A 278 -21.29 -6.02 4.95
CA SER A 278 -20.91 -7.36 4.45
C SER A 278 -20.61 -7.34 2.96
N VAL A 279 -20.08 -8.47 2.49
CA VAL A 279 -19.81 -8.70 1.07
C VAL A 279 -20.97 -9.52 0.52
N ASP A 280 -21.62 -8.94 -0.48
CA ASP A 280 -22.81 -9.48 -1.11
C ASP A 280 -22.55 -9.66 -2.62
N LYS A 281 -23.34 -10.50 -3.27
CA LYS A 281 -23.24 -10.71 -4.72
C LYS A 281 -24.05 -9.66 -5.45
N GLY A 282 -23.36 -8.79 -6.18
CA GLY A 282 -23.96 -7.81 -7.08
C GLY A 282 -24.70 -8.44 -8.26
N TRP A 283 -25.35 -7.60 -9.06
CA TRP A 283 -26.16 -8.02 -10.22
C TRP A 283 -25.37 -8.86 -11.24
N PHE A 284 -24.08 -8.56 -11.39
CA PHE A 284 -23.17 -9.28 -12.30
C PHE A 284 -22.40 -10.42 -11.61
N LYS A 285 -22.81 -10.85 -10.41
CA LYS A 285 -22.14 -11.85 -9.54
C LYS A 285 -20.74 -11.44 -9.05
N ASN A 286 -20.41 -10.15 -9.17
CA ASN A 286 -19.22 -9.58 -8.54
C ASN A 286 -19.47 -9.42 -7.04
N ASP A 287 -18.39 -9.47 -6.26
CA ASP A 287 -18.44 -9.20 -4.82
C ASP A 287 -18.51 -7.68 -4.61
N GLU A 288 -19.53 -7.22 -3.89
CA GLU A 288 -19.78 -5.81 -3.60
C GLU A 288 -19.97 -5.62 -2.09
N LEU A 289 -19.52 -4.47 -1.57
CA LEU A 289 -19.75 -4.14 -0.16
C LEU A 289 -21.14 -3.54 0.02
N HIS A 290 -21.92 -4.12 0.92
CA HIS A 290 -23.27 -3.68 1.25
C HIS A 290 -23.36 -3.24 2.71
N TYR A 291 -24.21 -2.24 2.95
CA TYR A 291 -24.61 -1.81 4.27
C TYR A 291 -26.05 -2.25 4.54
N HIS A 292 -26.19 -3.18 5.48
CA HIS A 292 -27.48 -3.67 5.96
C HIS A 292 -27.81 -2.99 7.28
N ARG A 293 -28.78 -2.08 7.25
CA ARG A 293 -29.27 -1.39 8.43
C ARG A 293 -30.29 -2.26 9.17
N THR A 294 -30.39 -2.08 10.49
CA THR A 294 -31.27 -2.89 11.33
C THR A 294 -32.77 -2.76 11.02
N ASP A 295 -33.18 -1.71 10.29
CA ASP A 295 -34.56 -1.49 9.84
C ASP A 295 -34.88 -2.11 8.47
N GLY A 296 -33.96 -2.87 7.89
CA GLY A 296 -34.14 -3.56 6.62
C GLY A 296 -33.68 -2.78 5.39
N LEU A 297 -33.12 -1.57 5.54
CA LEU A 297 -32.44 -0.90 4.42
C LEU A 297 -31.18 -1.68 4.03
N ASP A 298 -31.05 -1.96 2.74
CA ASP A 298 -29.90 -2.61 2.13
C ASP A 298 -29.47 -1.80 0.91
N ILE A 299 -28.26 -1.26 0.96
CA ILE A 299 -27.69 -0.42 -0.10
C ILE A 299 -26.20 -0.72 -0.25
N THR A 300 -25.67 -0.46 -1.44
CA THR A 300 -24.22 -0.53 -1.68
C THR A 300 -23.48 0.48 -0.80
N LEU A 301 -22.28 0.12 -0.34
CA LEU A 301 -21.45 0.99 0.49
C LEU A 301 -21.15 2.33 -0.20
N ALA A 302 -20.99 2.31 -1.53
CA ALA A 302 -20.81 3.50 -2.35
C ALA A 302 -21.95 4.53 -2.15
N SER A 303 -23.18 4.04 -1.99
CA SER A 303 -24.41 4.83 -1.82
C SER A 303 -24.66 5.30 -0.38
N THR A 304 -23.81 4.92 0.57
CA THR A 304 -23.94 5.33 1.99
C THR A 304 -23.39 6.74 2.23
N ALA A 305 -23.82 7.35 3.35
CA ALA A 305 -23.22 8.60 3.82
C ALA A 305 -21.73 8.41 4.14
N THR A 306 -20.90 9.41 3.83
CA THR A 306 -19.43 9.32 3.99
C THR A 306 -18.99 8.98 5.41
N GLY A 307 -19.71 9.42 6.44
CA GLY A 307 -19.41 9.02 7.81
C GLY A 307 -19.58 7.51 8.08
N ILE A 308 -20.54 6.84 7.43
CA ILE A 308 -20.71 5.37 7.52
C ILE A 308 -19.49 4.67 6.92
N LYS A 309 -18.95 5.20 5.82
CA LYS A 309 -17.74 4.67 5.16
C LYS A 309 -16.54 4.63 6.11
N SER A 310 -16.41 5.61 7.02
CA SER A 310 -15.35 5.61 8.04
C SER A 310 -15.44 4.41 9.00
N PHE A 311 -16.64 4.09 9.48
CA PHE A 311 -16.85 2.92 10.33
C PHE A 311 -16.77 1.61 9.53
N ALA A 312 -17.11 1.65 8.24
CA ALA A 312 -17.10 0.48 7.37
C ALA A 312 -15.71 -0.13 7.21
N TYR A 313 -14.68 0.69 6.99
CA TYR A 313 -13.31 0.15 6.90
C TYR A 313 -12.85 -0.42 8.25
N LEU A 314 -13.17 0.22 9.38
CA LEU A 314 -12.81 -0.33 10.70
C LEU A 314 -13.47 -1.69 10.91
N GLN A 315 -14.74 -1.82 10.54
CA GLN A 315 -15.47 -3.08 10.66
C GLN A 315 -14.84 -4.16 9.78
N ARG A 316 -14.70 -3.91 8.47
CA ARG A 316 -14.25 -4.92 7.51
C ARG A 316 -12.80 -5.31 7.71
N LEU A 317 -11.91 -4.34 7.96
CA LEU A 317 -10.49 -4.63 8.22
C LEU A 317 -10.29 -5.42 9.52
N LEU A 318 -11.08 -5.14 10.56
CA LEU A 318 -11.04 -5.91 11.81
C LEU A 318 -11.64 -7.33 11.63
N GLU A 319 -12.76 -7.43 10.91
CA GLU A 319 -13.44 -8.71 10.61
C GLU A 319 -12.54 -9.63 9.77
N ASN A 320 -11.80 -9.06 8.82
CA ASN A 320 -10.90 -9.78 7.94
C ASN A 320 -9.48 -9.96 8.52
N GLY A 321 -9.23 -9.54 9.76
CA GLY A 321 -7.96 -9.77 10.45
C GLY A 321 -6.79 -8.87 10.03
N TYR A 322 -7.03 -7.84 9.21
CA TYR A 322 -6.02 -6.84 8.83
C TYR A 322 -5.70 -5.86 9.96
N LEU A 323 -6.59 -5.67 10.94
CA LEU A 323 -6.31 -4.90 12.14
C LEU A 323 -5.86 -5.84 13.27
N ASN A 324 -4.56 -5.89 13.50
CA ASN A 324 -3.90 -6.71 14.51
C ASN A 324 -2.67 -5.99 15.11
N GLU A 325 -1.98 -6.63 16.06
CA GLU A 325 -0.78 -6.10 16.74
C GLU A 325 0.45 -5.87 15.82
N GLU A 326 0.47 -6.52 14.66
CA GLU A 326 1.53 -6.44 13.64
C GLU A 326 1.20 -5.41 12.54
N SER A 327 0.11 -4.66 12.72
CA SER A 327 -0.38 -3.69 11.72
C SER A 327 -0.29 -2.24 12.23
N LEU A 328 -0.04 -1.31 11.29
CA LEU A 328 -0.13 0.12 11.49
C LEU A 328 -1.30 0.68 10.67
N LEU A 329 -2.22 1.37 11.34
CA LEU A 329 -3.32 2.10 10.71
C LEU A 329 -3.01 3.59 10.65
N LEU A 330 -2.87 4.15 9.46
CA LEU A 330 -2.66 5.58 9.21
C LEU A 330 -3.97 6.17 8.67
N ILE A 331 -4.51 7.18 9.34
CA ILE A 331 -5.76 7.82 8.94
C ILE A 331 -5.56 9.33 8.90
N ASP A 332 -5.88 9.93 7.75
CA ASP A 332 -5.88 11.38 7.61
C ASP A 332 -7.30 11.92 7.73
N GLU A 333 -7.42 12.99 8.51
CA GLU A 333 -8.63 13.78 8.74
C GLU A 333 -9.91 12.95 8.91
N PRO A 334 -9.92 11.91 9.79
CA PRO A 334 -11.08 11.06 9.98
C PRO A 334 -12.35 11.85 10.35
N GLU A 335 -12.19 13.04 10.95
CA GLU A 335 -13.25 13.95 11.33
C GLU A 335 -14.02 14.61 10.16
N ALA A 336 -13.43 14.73 8.96
CA ALA A 336 -13.89 15.70 7.95
C ALA A 336 -15.34 15.48 7.47
N HIS A 337 -15.84 14.25 7.61
CA HIS A 337 -17.19 13.86 7.22
C HIS A 337 -18.02 13.25 8.36
N LEU A 338 -17.56 13.43 9.61
CA LEU A 338 -18.23 12.91 10.80
C LEU A 338 -19.01 14.01 11.52
N HIS A 339 -20.25 13.70 11.90
CA HIS A 339 -20.98 14.51 12.86
C HIS A 339 -20.23 14.56 14.21
N PRO A 340 -20.28 15.64 15.00
CA PRO A 340 -19.51 15.77 16.26
C PRO A 340 -19.61 14.57 17.22
N GLN A 341 -20.80 13.98 17.36
CA GLN A 341 -20.98 12.77 18.18
C GLN A 341 -20.20 11.56 17.62
N TRP A 342 -20.10 11.43 16.30
CA TRP A 342 -19.32 10.38 15.65
C TRP A 342 -17.82 10.64 15.71
N ILE A 343 -17.35 11.89 15.75
CA ILE A 343 -15.93 12.18 16.01
C ILE A 343 -15.49 11.55 17.33
N VAL A 344 -16.27 11.76 18.40
CA VAL A 344 -15.98 11.21 19.73
C VAL A 344 -16.05 9.69 19.74
N GLU A 345 -17.07 9.09 19.11
CA GLU A 345 -17.19 7.62 19.06
C GLU A 345 -16.09 7.00 18.17
N PHE A 346 -15.68 7.65 17.09
CA PHE A 346 -14.59 7.21 16.23
C PHE A 346 -13.26 7.25 16.98
N ALA A 347 -12.94 8.37 17.64
CA ALA A 347 -11.78 8.48 18.54
C ALA A 347 -11.77 7.37 19.60
N ARG A 348 -12.94 7.07 20.17
CA ARG A 348 -13.09 5.98 21.14
C ARG A 348 -12.74 4.62 20.54
N LEU A 349 -13.22 4.32 19.33
CA LEU A 349 -12.92 3.07 18.65
C LEU A 349 -11.43 2.92 18.38
N LEU A 350 -10.73 3.98 17.95
CA LEU A 350 -9.28 3.95 17.74
C LEU A 350 -8.53 3.61 19.04
N VAL A 351 -8.90 4.26 20.16
CA VAL A 351 -8.28 3.97 21.47
C VAL A 351 -8.51 2.53 21.89
N LEU A 352 -9.72 1.99 21.67
CA LEU A 352 -10.05 0.63 22.04
C LEU A 352 -9.40 -0.42 21.11
N LEU A 353 -9.24 -0.11 19.83
CA LEU A 353 -8.47 -0.95 18.89
C LEU A 353 -7.03 -1.08 19.37
N HIS A 354 -6.38 0.02 19.71
CA HIS A 354 -5.03 -0.04 20.29
C HIS A 354 -5.02 -0.86 21.59
N LYS A 355 -5.89 -0.54 22.55
CA LYS A 355 -5.92 -1.19 23.87
C LYS A 355 -6.16 -2.71 23.82
N GLN A 356 -7.12 -3.15 23.01
CA GLN A 356 -7.59 -4.54 23.03
C GLN A 356 -6.89 -5.40 21.98
N VAL A 357 -6.56 -4.83 20.82
CA VAL A 357 -5.97 -5.54 19.68
C VAL A 357 -4.45 -5.36 19.64
N GLY A 358 -3.91 -4.30 20.23
CA GLY A 358 -2.49 -3.94 20.10
C GLY A 358 -2.19 -3.19 18.80
N LEU A 359 -3.21 -2.72 18.08
CA LEU A 359 -3.05 -1.99 16.84
C LEU A 359 -2.23 -0.72 17.06
N LYS A 360 -1.27 -0.43 16.16
CA LYS A 360 -0.57 0.85 16.12
C LYS A 360 -1.35 1.80 15.20
N ILE A 361 -1.50 3.05 15.61
CA ILE A 361 -2.38 4.01 14.92
C ILE A 361 -1.66 5.35 14.78
N ILE A 362 -1.68 5.93 13.59
CA ILE A 362 -1.32 7.32 13.33
C ILE A 362 -2.57 8.04 12.83
N VAL A 363 -2.91 9.16 13.47
CA VAL A 363 -4.02 10.02 13.07
C VAL A 363 -3.46 11.39 12.71
N ALA A 364 -3.57 11.78 11.46
CA ALA A 364 -3.36 13.17 11.06
C ALA A 364 -4.68 13.93 11.20
N SER A 365 -4.70 14.98 12.02
CA SER A 365 -5.94 15.71 12.30
C SER A 365 -5.67 17.21 12.43
N HIS A 366 -6.64 18.01 12.02
CA HIS A 366 -6.66 19.45 12.28
C HIS A 366 -7.86 19.82 13.16
N ASN A 367 -8.48 18.84 13.82
CA ASN A 367 -9.69 19.04 14.60
C ASN A 367 -9.42 18.91 16.11
N PRO A 368 -9.65 19.99 16.89
CA PRO A 368 -9.42 19.97 18.33
C PRO A 368 -10.29 18.95 19.07
N ASP A 369 -11.51 18.68 18.61
CA ASP A 369 -12.41 17.71 19.24
C ASP A 369 -11.88 16.28 19.08
N MET A 370 -11.34 15.93 17.90
CA MET A 370 -10.69 14.64 17.66
C MET A 370 -9.47 14.45 18.58
N VAL A 371 -8.58 15.45 18.63
CA VAL A 371 -7.38 15.44 19.49
C VAL A 371 -7.77 15.30 20.97
N SER A 372 -8.74 16.10 21.43
CA SER A 372 -9.24 16.10 22.81
C SER A 372 -9.90 14.78 23.19
N ALA A 373 -10.71 14.22 22.28
CA ALA A 373 -11.39 12.95 22.49
C ALA A 373 -10.37 11.82 22.63
N ILE A 374 -9.38 11.73 21.72
CA ILE A 374 -8.32 10.72 21.82
C ILE A 374 -7.57 10.85 23.16
N GLN A 375 -7.13 12.05 23.54
CA GLN A 375 -6.38 12.26 24.79
C GLN A 375 -7.19 11.86 26.02
N SER A 376 -8.43 12.35 26.11
CA SER A 376 -9.31 12.13 27.27
C SER A 376 -9.71 10.66 27.40
N ILE A 377 -10.00 10.00 26.29
CA ILE A 377 -10.38 8.59 26.26
C ILE A 377 -9.15 7.70 26.54
N ALA A 378 -7.99 8.01 25.96
CA ALA A 378 -6.74 7.29 26.25
C ALA A 378 -6.38 7.35 27.74
N ARG A 379 -6.56 8.52 28.39
CA ARG A 379 -6.41 8.66 29.85
C ARG A 379 -7.37 7.78 30.61
N LYS A 380 -8.66 7.80 30.26
CA LYS A 380 -9.70 6.99 30.91
C LYS A 380 -9.45 5.48 30.74
N GLU A 381 -8.98 5.07 29.57
CA GLU A 381 -8.75 3.68 29.23
C GLU A 381 -7.39 3.15 29.69
N GLY A 382 -6.51 4.00 30.24
CA GLY A 382 -5.21 3.60 30.79
C GLY A 382 -4.12 3.35 29.75
N VAL A 383 -4.20 4.02 28.59
CA VAL A 383 -3.23 3.88 27.48
C VAL A 383 -2.58 5.22 27.09
N LEU A 384 -2.67 6.23 27.96
CA LEU A 384 -2.09 7.55 27.70
C LEU A 384 -0.57 7.51 27.56
N GLN A 385 0.11 6.61 28.29
CA GLN A 385 1.54 6.38 28.19
C GLN A 385 2.00 5.82 26.82
N ASN A 386 1.06 5.25 26.06
CA ASN A 386 1.26 4.77 24.69
C ASN A 386 0.61 5.71 23.66
N THR A 387 0.21 6.91 24.07
CA THR A 387 -0.42 7.92 23.22
C THR A 387 0.45 9.15 23.14
N CYS A 388 0.89 9.53 21.93
CA CYS A 388 1.81 10.64 21.70
C CYS A 388 1.18 11.67 20.76
N PHE A 389 1.35 12.96 21.06
CA PHE A 389 0.85 14.07 20.27
C PHE A 389 2.00 14.87 19.68
N TYR A 390 1.86 15.27 18.43
CA TYR A 390 2.82 16.12 17.72
C TYR A 390 2.10 17.35 17.18
N GLN A 391 2.75 18.50 17.26
CA GLN A 391 2.29 19.73 16.63
C GLN A 391 3.27 20.13 15.54
N ALA A 392 2.77 20.35 14.33
CA ALA A 392 3.52 20.97 13.25
C ALA A 392 3.63 22.47 13.51
N GLU A 393 4.84 22.96 13.70
CA GLU A 393 5.17 24.38 13.89
C GLU A 393 5.99 24.88 12.72
N ARG A 394 5.74 26.11 12.24
CA ARG A 394 6.56 26.69 11.18
C ARG A 394 8.00 26.84 11.66
N ALA A 395 8.97 26.48 10.83
CA ALA A 395 10.39 26.57 11.17
C ALA A 395 10.87 28.01 11.38
N SER A 396 10.20 28.98 10.77
CA SER A 396 10.33 30.42 10.96
C SER A 396 9.04 31.10 10.46
N GLU A 397 8.80 32.38 10.81
CA GLU A 397 7.58 33.10 10.39
C GLU A 397 7.38 33.11 8.87
N ASP A 398 8.47 33.33 8.12
CA ASP A 398 8.46 33.39 6.64
C ASP A 398 8.59 32.01 5.97
N SER A 399 8.84 30.94 6.74
CA SER A 399 9.01 29.60 6.19
C SER A 399 7.66 28.91 5.98
N MET A 400 7.55 28.22 4.85
CA MET A 400 6.45 27.27 4.56
C MET A 400 6.84 25.82 4.90
N GLN A 401 8.01 25.62 5.51
CA GLN A 401 8.43 24.34 6.07
C GLN A 401 8.16 24.27 7.57
N TYR A 402 7.83 23.07 8.05
CA TYR A 402 7.37 22.78 9.39
C TYR A 402 8.27 21.78 10.12
N VAL A 403 8.39 21.96 11.43
CA VAL A 403 9.03 21.03 12.37
C VAL A 403 7.93 20.36 13.21
N TYR A 404 7.96 19.03 13.32
CA TYR A 404 6.99 18.28 14.12
C TYR A 404 7.51 18.13 15.55
N LYS A 405 6.98 18.97 16.44
CA LYS A 405 7.35 18.99 17.86
C LYS A 405 6.59 17.92 18.63
N ASN A 406 7.32 17.07 19.35
CA ASN A 406 6.74 16.08 20.26
C ASN A 406 6.21 16.75 21.53
N LEU A 407 4.92 16.61 21.80
CA LEU A 407 4.25 17.15 22.99
C LEU A 407 3.96 16.09 24.07
N GLY A 408 4.35 14.84 23.84
CA GLY A 408 4.05 13.72 24.71
C GLY A 408 2.54 13.54 24.86
N SER A 409 2.02 13.71 26.07
CA SER A 409 0.57 13.64 26.36
C SER A 409 -0.10 15.00 26.50
N ASP A 410 0.63 16.11 26.43
CA ASP A 410 0.08 17.46 26.58
C ASP A 410 -0.42 17.97 25.22
N ILE A 411 -1.65 18.47 25.17
CA ILE A 411 -2.28 19.00 23.95
C ILE A 411 -2.53 20.51 24.05
N SER A 412 -2.07 21.16 25.12
CA SER A 412 -2.32 22.58 25.38
C SER A 412 -1.81 23.48 24.25
N GLU A 413 -0.66 23.15 23.66
CA GLU A 413 -0.08 23.92 22.55
C GLU A 413 -0.90 23.78 21.26
N ILE A 414 -1.45 22.59 21.00
CA ILE A 414 -2.35 22.35 19.86
C ILE A 414 -3.56 23.29 19.93
N PHE A 415 -4.15 23.46 21.13
CA PHE A 415 -5.27 24.40 21.32
C PHE A 415 -4.88 25.87 21.18
N LYS A 416 -3.65 26.25 21.55
CA LYS A 416 -3.18 27.63 21.33
C LYS A 416 -3.18 27.98 19.85
N SER A 417 -2.72 27.09 18.98
CA SER A 417 -2.78 27.31 17.53
C SER A 417 -4.22 27.46 17.01
N PHE A 418 -5.17 26.69 17.55
CA PHE A 418 -6.58 26.81 17.16
C PHE A 418 -7.24 28.10 17.63
N ASN A 419 -6.91 28.56 18.84
CA ASN A 419 -7.45 29.80 19.37
C ASN A 419 -7.06 31.03 18.55
N ILE A 420 -5.91 31.01 17.84
CA ILE A 420 -5.51 32.06 16.89
C ILE A 420 -6.49 32.12 15.70
N ALA A 421 -6.99 30.99 15.23
CA ALA A 421 -8.00 30.97 14.17
C ALA A 421 -9.34 31.55 14.68
N ILE A 422 -9.74 31.22 15.91
CA ILE A 422 -10.95 31.77 16.54
C ILE A 422 -10.83 33.28 16.77
N SER A 423 -9.66 33.77 17.20
CA SER A 423 -9.45 35.22 17.36
C SER A 423 -9.57 35.94 16.03
N ARG A 424 -9.06 35.37 14.93
CA ARG A 424 -9.27 35.93 13.58
C ARG A 424 -10.75 35.94 13.18
N ILE A 425 -11.53 34.91 13.54
CA ILE A 425 -12.99 34.90 13.32
C ILE A 425 -13.66 36.04 14.11
N GLN A 426 -13.19 36.34 15.33
CA GLN A 426 -13.68 37.49 16.10
C GLN A 426 -13.30 38.82 15.44
N ASP A 427 -12.11 38.93 14.85
CA ASP A 427 -11.69 40.13 14.10
C ASP A 427 -12.58 40.37 12.86
N TYR A 428 -12.94 39.31 12.13
CA TYR A 428 -13.86 39.41 10.97
C TYR A 428 -15.34 39.50 11.36
N GLY A 429 -15.73 38.93 12.50
CA GLY A 429 -17.10 38.91 12.99
C GLY A 429 -17.49 40.16 13.78
N SER A 430 -16.52 40.96 14.23
CA SER A 430 -16.75 42.21 14.93
C SER A 430 -16.90 43.44 14.02
N THR A 431 -16.81 43.28 12.69
CA THR A 431 -17.24 44.34 11.75
C THR A 431 -18.74 44.29 11.52
N GLY A 432 -19.49 44.67 12.55
CA GLY A 432 -20.80 45.27 12.42
C GLY A 432 -20.70 46.76 12.78
N LEU A 433 -20.69 47.62 11.75
CA LEU A 433 -20.91 49.10 11.71
C LEU A 433 -19.69 49.98 11.37
N SER A 434 -19.86 50.70 10.25
CA SER A 434 -19.11 51.85 9.68
C SER A 434 -17.62 51.63 9.33
N GLU A 435 -17.12 51.84 8.12
CA GLU A 435 -17.59 52.51 6.88
C GLU A 435 -16.96 51.81 5.67
#